data_AF-A0A7J3ZRB8-F1
#
_entry.id   AF-A0A7J3ZRB8-F1
#
_cell.length_a   1.000
_cell.length_b   1.000
_cell.length_c   1.000
_cell.angle_alpha   90.00
_cell.angle_beta   90.00
_cell.angle_gamma   90.00
#
_symmetry.space_group_name_H-M   'P 1'
#
loop_
_entity.id
_entity.type
_entity.pdbx_description
1 polymer ?
#
loop_
_entity_poly.entity_id
_entity_poly.type
_entity_poly.pdbx_seq_one_letter_code
_entity_poly.pdbx_strand_id
1 'polypeptide(L)' 'MLKTLLSILGIYKIYEKWLQHQIKDQKKPEHIAIILDGNRRWARESGLEPWMGHY' A
#
# COMPACT_ATOMS: atom_id res chain seq x y z
N MET A 1 1.82 3.61 -15.70
CA MET A 1 0.82 4.22 -16.61
C MET A 1 -0.60 3.76 -16.30
N LEU A 2 -0.93 2.46 -16.39
CA LEU A 2 -2.30 1.97 -16.09
C LEU A 2 -2.75 2.23 -14.64
N LYS A 3 -1.92 1.92 -13.63
CA LYS A 3 -2.26 2.18 -12.21
C LYS A 3 -2.64 3.64 -11.95
N THR A 4 -1.88 4.56 -12.52
CA THR A 4 -2.12 6.01 -12.41
C THR A 4 -3.46 6.39 -13.05
N LEU A 5 -3.73 5.88 -14.25
CA LEU A 5 -5.02 6.08 -14.92
C LEU A 5 -6.20 5.54 -14.10
N LEU A 6 -6.10 4.31 -13.59
CA LEU A 6 -7.12 3.70 -12.73
C LEU A 6 -7.33 4.49 -11.42
N SER A 7 -6.27 5.09 -10.90
CA SER A 7 -6.33 5.97 -9.72
C SER A 7 -7.08 7.28 -10.04
N ILE A 8 -6.72 7.94 -11.15
CA ILE A 8 -7.34 9.20 -11.61
C ILE A 8 -8.82 8.99 -11.92
N LEU A 9 -9.18 7.89 -12.60
CA LEU A 9 -10.56 7.53 -12.90
C LEU A 9 -11.36 7.07 -11.67
N GLY A 10 -10.75 7.05 -10.48
CA GLY A 10 -11.43 6.72 -9.22
C GLY A 10 -11.75 5.23 -9.06
N ILE A 11 -11.25 4.36 -9.93
CA ILE A 11 -11.53 2.92 -9.89
C ILE A 11 -11.00 2.31 -8.60
N TYR A 12 -9.77 2.65 -8.19
CA TYR A 12 -9.24 2.17 -6.92
C TYR A 12 -10.03 2.68 -5.72
N LYS A 13 -10.59 3.90 -5.78
CA LYS A 13 -11.44 4.44 -4.71
C LYS A 13 -12.76 3.67 -4.58
N ILE A 14 -13.36 3.29 -5.71
CA ILE A 14 -14.57 2.44 -5.72
C ILE A 14 -14.24 1.05 -5.17
N TYR A 15 -13.12 0.48 -5.64
CA TYR A 15 -12.66 -0.84 -5.20
C TYR A 15 -12.35 -0.86 -3.69
N GLU A 16 -11.69 0.17 -3.17
CA GLU A 16 -11.43 0.31 -1.74
C GLU A 16 -12.72 0.39 -0.92
N LYS A 17 -13.71 1.19 -1.36
CA LYS A 17 -15.03 1.24 -0.70
C LYS A 17 -15.73 -0.11 -0.70
N TRP A 18 -15.62 -0.87 -1.79
CA TRP A 18 -16.18 -2.21 -1.87
C TRP A 18 -15.50 -3.16 -0.89
N LEU A 19 -14.17 -3.17 -0.82
CA LEU A 19 -13.42 -3.97 0.17
C LEU A 19 -13.78 -3.59 1.61
N GLN A 20 -13.88 -2.30 1.91
CA GLN A 20 -14.30 -1.81 3.23
C GLN A 20 -15.71 -2.32 3.57
N HIS A 21 -16.64 -2.31 2.61
CA HIS A 21 -17.99 -2.82 2.82
C HIS A 21 -18.03 -4.33 3.12
N GLN A 22 -17.13 -5.11 2.53
CA GLN A 22 -17.07 -6.57 2.78
C GLN A 22 -16.63 -6.90 4.21
N ILE A 23 -15.74 -6.09 4.79
CA ILE A 23 -15.18 -6.35 6.13
C ILE A 23 -15.82 -5.51 7.24
N LYS A 24 -16.74 -4.59 6.92
CA LYS A 24 -17.26 -3.58 7.86
C LYS A 24 -17.90 -4.18 9.13
N ASP A 25 -18.63 -5.29 8.96
CA ASP A 25 -19.39 -5.97 10.01
C ASP A 25 -18.60 -7.12 10.65
N GLN A 26 -17.35 -7.32 10.23
CA GLN A 26 -16.47 -8.35 10.76
C GLN A 26 -15.73 -7.83 12.00
N LYS A 27 -15.32 -8.75 12.88
CA LYS A 27 -14.47 -8.41 14.02
C LYS A 27 -13.13 -7.88 13.52
N LYS A 28 -12.78 -6.65 13.92
CA LYS A 28 -11.53 -5.99 13.53
C LYS A 28 -10.41 -6.31 14.54
N PRO A 29 -9.15 -6.32 14.10
CA PRO A 29 -8.03 -6.37 15.03
C PRO A 29 -8.03 -5.10 15.90
N GLU A 30 -7.81 -5.27 17.20
CA GLU A 30 -7.72 -4.16 18.17
C GLU A 30 -6.32 -3.53 18.16
N HIS A 31 -5.30 -4.29 17.75
CA HIS A 31 -3.91 -3.85 17.69
C HIS A 31 -3.21 -4.46 16.47
N ILE A 32 -2.44 -3.64 15.75
CA ILE A 32 -1.65 -4.04 14.59
C ILE A 32 -0.22 -3.58 14.82
N ALA A 33 0.75 -4.50 14.71
CA ALA A 33 2.17 -4.20 14.66
C ALA A 33 2.71 -4.50 13.26
N ILE A 34 3.58 -3.63 12.74
CA ILE A 34 4.16 -3.77 11.40
C ILE A 34 5.68 -3.71 11.53
N ILE A 35 6.36 -4.73 11.00
CA ILE A 35 7.82 -4.73 10.83
C ILE A 35 8.09 -4.17 9.43
N LEU A 36 8.54 -2.92 9.37
CA LEU A 36 8.93 -2.27 8.12
C LEU A 36 10.34 -2.73 7.70
N ASP A 37 10.41 -3.91 7.08
CA ASP A 37 11.63 -4.45 6.48
C ASP A 37 11.65 -4.27 4.95
N GLY A 38 12.84 -4.34 4.36
CA GLY A 38 13.02 -4.37 2.92
C GLY A 38 13.38 -3.03 2.30
N ASN A 39 13.46 -1.95 3.08
CA ASN A 39 13.81 -0.60 2.61
C ASN A 39 15.07 -0.55 1.73
N ARG A 40 16.13 -1.26 2.13
CA ARG A 40 17.37 -1.36 1.33
C ARG A 40 17.18 -2.10 0.00
N ARG A 41 16.32 -3.13 -0.02
CA ARG A 41 15.99 -3.90 -1.24
C ARG A 41 15.14 -3.04 -2.17
N TRP A 42 14.12 -2.39 -1.63
CA TRP A 42 13.27 -1.44 -2.35
C TRP A 42 14.09 -0.31 -2.99
N ALA A 43 15.04 0.27 -2.26
CA ALA A 43 15.93 1.30 -2.80
C ALA A 43 16.71 0.79 -4.02
N ARG A 44 17.33 -0.40 -3.92
CA ARG A 44 18.07 -1.02 -5.05
C ARG A 44 17.17 -1.29 -6.25
N GLU A 45 15.98 -1.85 -6.04
CA GLU A 45 15.00 -2.13 -7.10
C GLU A 45 14.49 -0.84 -7.76
N SER A 46 14.49 0.27 -7.02
CA SER A 46 14.13 1.60 -7.51
C SER A 46 15.30 2.35 -8.16
N GLY A 47 16.49 1.74 -8.27
CA GLY A 47 17.69 2.38 -8.84
C GLY A 47 18.34 3.41 -7.90
N LEU A 48 18.05 3.33 -6.61
CA LEU A 48 18.57 4.21 -5.56
C LEU A 48 19.66 3.52 -4.74
N GLU A 49 20.52 4.33 -4.13
CA GLU A 49 21.48 3.84 -3.14
C GLU A 49 20.77 3.27 -1.90
N PRO A 50 21.28 2.20 -1.26
CA PRO A 50 20.56 1.50 -0.18
C PRO A 50 20.17 2.38 1.01
N TRP A 51 20.98 3.39 1.35
CA TRP A 51 20.66 4.31 2.45
C TRP A 51 19.48 5.23 2.14
N MET A 52 19.18 5.48 0.85
CA MET A 52 18.03 6.28 0.43
C MET A 52 16.68 5.64 0.76
N GLY A 53 16.63 4.32 0.98
CA GLY A 53 15.40 3.63 1.40
C GLY A 53 15.01 3.88 2.86
N HIS A 54 15.89 4.52 3.65
CA HIS A 54 15.65 4.80 5.06
C HIS A 54 15.19 6.23 5.35
N TYR A 55 15.25 7.13 4.36
CA TYR A 55 14.81 8.53 4.47
C TYR A 55 13.38 8.71 4.02
#